data_AF-A0A7X8MCG7-F1
#
_entry.id   AF-A0A7X8MCG7-F1
#
_cell.length_a   1.000
_cell.length_b   1.000
_cell.length_c   1.000
_cell.angle_alpha   90.00
_cell.angle_beta   90.00
_cell.angle_gamma   90.00
#
_symmetry.space_group_name_H-M   'P 1'
#
loop_
_entity.id
_entity.type
_entity.pdbx_description
1 polymer ?
#
loop_
_entity_poly.entity_id
_entity_poly.type
_entity_poly.pdbx_seq_one_letter_code
_entity_poly.pdbx_strand_id
1 'polypeptide(L)' 'EKGYFQYGGSTVILIFQPGKIQFDKDLLTHSAEGYETFLRAGQRLGKTAETL' A
#
# COMPACT_ATOMS: atom_id res chain seq x y z
N GLU A 1 13.90 8.55 -6.37
CA GLU A 1 13.55 7.32 -7.09
C GLU A 1 14.64 6.28 -6.82
N LYS A 2 14.35 5.22 -6.06
CA LYS A 2 15.26 4.08 -5.86
C LYS A 2 14.43 2.80 -5.81
N GLY A 3 14.15 2.25 -6.99
CA GLY A 3 13.46 0.99 -7.12
C GLY A 3 13.89 0.31 -8.41
N TYR A 4 15.11 -0.25 -8.40
CA TYR A 4 15.55 -1.12 -9.48
C TYR A 4 14.74 -2.41 -9.39
N PHE A 5 13.98 -2.72 -10.43
CA PHE A 5 13.15 -3.92 -10.53
C PHE A 5 13.79 -4.91 -11.49
N GLN A 6 14.13 -6.09 -11.00
CA GLN A 6 14.57 -7.21 -11.82
C GLN A 6 13.40 -8.20 -11.97
N TYR A 7 13.26 -8.81 -13.15
CA TYR A 7 12.16 -9.74 -13.47
C TYR A 7 12.29 -11.05 -12.68
N GLY A 8 11.26 -11.38 -11.89
CA GLY A 8 11.12 -12.64 -11.15
C GLY A 8 10.77 -12.41 -9.67
N GLY A 9 9.49 -12.56 -9.30
CA GLY A 9 9.04 -12.58 -7.90
C GLY A 9 9.40 -11.33 -7.09
N SER A 10 9.29 -10.15 -7.68
CA SER A 10 9.65 -8.90 -7.01
C SER A 10 8.57 -8.47 -6.00
N THR A 11 8.95 -8.39 -4.73
CA THR A 11 8.13 -7.79 -3.67
C THR A 11 8.55 -6.35 -3.46
N VAL A 12 7.59 -5.44 -3.37
CA VAL A 12 7.82 -4.05 -2.96
C VAL A 12 7.31 -3.84 -1.56
N ILE A 13 8.15 -3.24 -0.72
CA ILE A 13 7.73 -2.72 0.58
C ILE A 13 7.82 -1.20 0.49
N LEU A 14 6.69 -0.53 0.72
CA LEU A 14 6.60 0.93 0.79
C LEU A 14 6.54 1.35 2.25
N ILE A 15 7.44 2.24 2.67
CA ILE A 15 7.50 2.77 4.02
C ILE A 15 7.24 4.27 3.96
N PHE A 16 6.32 4.74 4.81
CA PHE A 16 5.92 6.14 4.89
C PHE A 16 6.22 6.70 6.28
N GLN A 17 6.33 8.02 6.37
CA GLN A 17 6.38 8.70 7.67
C GLN A 17 5.07 8.43 8.45
N PRO A 18 5.13 8.34 9.79
CA PRO A 18 3.94 8.15 10.62
C PRO A 18 2.87 9.21 10.31
N GLY A 19 1.62 8.76 10.19
CA GLY A 19 0.46 9.65 10.00
C GLY A 19 0.39 10.35 8.64
N LYS A 20 1.20 9.97 7.65
CA LYS A 20 1.15 10.60 6.31
C LYS A 20 0.22 9.91 5.31
N ILE A 21 -0.13 8.65 5.53
CA ILE A 21 -1.00 7.87 4.65
C ILE A 21 -2.23 7.41 5.42
N GLN A 22 -3.40 7.65 4.84
CA GLN A 22 -4.66 7.02 5.21
C GLN A 22 -4.96 5.95 4.17
N PHE A 23 -4.84 4.67 4.56
CA PHE A 23 -5.17 3.54 3.70
C PHE A 23 -6.67 3.42 3.48
N ASP A 24 -7.06 2.88 2.32
CA ASP A 24 -8.46 2.56 2.04
C ASP A 24 -8.97 1.48 3.03
N LYS A 25 -10.25 1.59 3.42
CA LYS A 25 -10.82 0.84 4.56
C LYS A 25 -10.83 -0.67 4.32
N ASP A 26 -11.08 -1.09 3.08
CA ASP A 26 -11.08 -2.50 2.68
C ASP A 26 -9.71 -3.15 2.91
N LEU A 27 -8.62 -2.47 2.57
CA LEU A 27 -7.26 -2.96 2.81
C LEU A 27 -6.97 -3.15 4.30
N LEU A 28 -7.46 -2.23 5.15
CA LEU A 28 -7.33 -2.34 6.61
C LEU A 28 -8.12 -3.53 7.16
N THR A 29 -9.37 -3.71 6.71
CA THR A 29 -10.21 -4.84 7.13
C THR A 29 -9.58 -6.16 6.72
N HIS A 30 -9.21 -6.33 5.45
CA HIS A 30 -8.59 -7.55 4.96
C HIS A 30 -7.27 -7.85 5.66
N SER A 31 -6.46 -6.82 5.93
CA SER A 31 -5.21 -6.98 6.68
C SER A 31 -5.47 -7.46 8.12
N ALA A 32 -6.48 -6.93 8.80
CA ALA A 32 -6.86 -7.37 10.15
C ALA A 32 -7.38 -8.82 10.18
N GLU A 33 -7.99 -9.28 9.09
CA GLU A 33 -8.50 -10.64 8.92
C GLU A 33 -7.45 -11.62 8.35
N GLY A 34 -6.28 -11.12 7.96
CA GLY A 34 -5.18 -11.93 7.41
C GLY A 34 -5.35 -12.31 5.93
N TYR A 35 -6.20 -11.61 5.18
CA TYR A 35 -6.41 -11.87 3.76
C TYR A 35 -5.37 -11.20 2.86
N GLU A 36 -4.85 -11.97 1.91
CA GLU A 36 -4.14 -11.42 0.76
C GLU A 36 -5.14 -10.73 -0.18
N THR A 37 -4.90 -9.46 -0.51
CA THR A 37 -5.79 -8.68 -1.37
C THR A 37 -5.19 -8.52 -2.75
N PHE A 38 -5.85 -9.08 -3.77
CA PHE A 38 -5.48 -8.87 -5.17
C PHE A 38 -5.88 -7.46 -5.63
N LEU A 39 -4.93 -6.71 -6.20
CA LEU A 39 -5.14 -5.37 -6.74
C LEU A 39 -4.57 -5.27 -8.16
N ARG A 40 -5.24 -4.48 -8.99
CA ARG A 40 -4.83 -4.14 -10.35
C ARG A 40 -4.02 -2.84 -10.33
N ALA A 41 -3.10 -2.71 -11.28
CA ALA A 41 -2.38 -1.46 -11.50
C ALA A 41 -3.36 -0.29 -11.72
N GLY A 42 -3.10 0.82 -11.03
CA GLY A 42 -3.96 2.00 -11.02
C GLY A 42 -5.08 1.97 -9.98
N GLN A 43 -5.30 0.86 -9.26
CA GLN A 43 -6.17 0.88 -8.09
C GLN A 43 -5.53 1.70 -6.96
N ARG A 44 -6.37 2.44 -6.23
CA ARG A 44 -5.94 3.26 -5.10
C ARG A 44 -5.64 2.35 -3.90
N LEU A 45 -4.57 2.68 -3.17
CA LEU A 45 -4.22 2.03 -1.89
C LEU A 45 -4.61 2.89 -0.67
N GLY A 46 -4.71 4.19 -0.89
CA GLY A 46 -4.98 5.18 0.14
C GLY A 46 -4.78 6.57 -0.41
N LYS A 47 -4.86 7.55 0.48
CA LYS A 47 -4.63 8.96 0.22
C LYS A 47 -3.70 9.56 1.26
N THR A 48 -3.17 10.74 0.97
CA THR A 48 -2.48 11.53 1.99
C THR A 48 -3.44 11.79 3.15
N ALA A 49 -3.01 11.50 4.36
CA ALA A 49 -3.74 11.94 5.54
C ALA A 49 -3.70 13.47 5.58
N GLU A 50 -4.87 14.11 5.63
CA GLU A 50 -4.93 15.57 5.79
C GLU A 50 -4.26 15.94 7.11
N THR A 51 -3.31 16.86 7.03
CA THR A 51 -2.71 17.45 8.23
C THR A 51 -3.62 18.59 8.64
N LEU A 52 -4.28 18.47 9.80
CA LEU A 52 -4.90 19.63 10.46
C LEU A 52 -3.81 20.64 10.86
#